data_AF-A0A529LJ92-F1
#
_entry.id   AF-A0A529LJ92-F1
#
_cell.length_a   1.000
_cell.length_b   1.000
_cell.length_c   1.000
_cell.angle_alpha   90.00
_cell.angle_beta   90.00
_cell.angle_gamma   90.00
#
_symmetry.space_group_name_H-M   'P 1'
#
loop_
_entity.id
_entity.type
_entity.pdbx_description
1 polymer ?
#
loop_
_entity_poly.entity_id
_entity_poly.type
_entity_poly.pdbx_seq_one_letter_code
_entity_poly.pdbx_strand_id
1 'polypeptide(L)'
;ALAIAAAQPVSVHIHALQAMADLSITPGHAGPVVASMVVMSGDFGPLDAKEVTLVLSKPDSGIEPLKRAASKPGDGSWRVDNLVIPVPGRWTVRIDILVSDFQMVKIEAPVDIRP
;
A
#
# COMPACT_ATOMS: atom_id res chain seq x y z
N ALA A 1 -4.76 -26.01 -9.51
CA ALA A 1 -5.19 -25.42 -8.21
C ALA A 1 -4.07 -24.62 -7.51
N LEU A 2 -2.83 -25.13 -7.42
CA LEU A 2 -1.70 -24.45 -6.75
C LEU A 2 -1.36 -23.04 -7.31
N ALA A 3 -1.46 -22.83 -8.62
CA ALA A 3 -1.19 -21.52 -9.24
C ALA A 3 -2.19 -20.41 -8.83
N ILE A 4 -3.44 -20.77 -8.50
CA ILE A 4 -4.46 -19.80 -8.08
C ILE A 4 -4.19 -19.33 -6.64
N ALA A 5 -3.70 -20.21 -5.77
CA ALA A 5 -3.35 -19.87 -4.39
C ALA A 5 -2.15 -18.91 -4.29
N ALA A 6 -1.16 -19.07 -5.19
CA ALA A 6 -0.03 -18.15 -5.30
C ALA A 6 -0.49 -16.73 -5.66
N ALA A 7 -1.42 -16.57 -6.60
CA ALA A 7 -1.91 -15.26 -7.01
C ALA A 7 -2.85 -14.55 -6.01
N GLN A 8 -3.21 -15.18 -4.89
CA GLN A 8 -4.16 -14.55 -3.94
C GLN A 8 -3.59 -13.27 -3.34
N PRO A 9 -4.36 -12.17 -3.30
CA PRO A 9 -3.93 -10.94 -2.68
C PRO A 9 -3.86 -11.06 -1.15
N VAL A 10 -3.08 -10.17 -0.54
CA VAL A 10 -3.32 -9.71 0.84
C VAL A 10 -3.92 -8.31 0.77
N SER A 11 -4.89 -8.02 1.64
CA SER A 11 -5.54 -6.71 1.66
C SER A 11 -5.63 -6.17 3.08
N VAL A 12 -5.53 -4.86 3.20
CA VAL A 12 -5.66 -4.14 4.47
C VAL A 12 -6.50 -2.89 4.25
N HIS A 13 -7.48 -2.68 5.12
CA HIS A 13 -8.22 -1.45 5.23
C HIS A 13 -7.58 -0.59 6.33
N ILE A 14 -7.17 0.62 5.99
CA ILE A 14 -6.56 1.58 6.91
C ILE A 14 -7.54 2.72 7.11
N HIS A 15 -8.02 2.90 8.34
CA HIS A 15 -8.93 3.98 8.69
C HIS A 15 -8.24 4.92 9.68
N ALA A 16 -8.11 6.20 9.30
CA ALA A 16 -7.66 7.28 10.17
C ALA A 16 -8.59 8.49 10.05
N LEU A 17 -8.44 9.45 10.98
CA LEU A 17 -9.33 10.60 11.09
C LEU A 17 -9.43 11.45 9.80
N GLN A 18 -8.32 11.64 9.09
CA GLN A 18 -8.25 12.53 7.92
C GLN A 18 -8.37 11.79 6.59
N ALA A 19 -7.98 10.52 6.55
CA ALA A 19 -7.96 9.72 5.34
C ALA A 19 -8.10 8.24 5.67
N MET A 20 -8.56 7.49 4.68
CA MET A 20 -8.59 6.04 4.67
C MET A 20 -8.00 5.51 3.37
N ALA A 21 -7.58 4.24 3.40
CA ALA A 21 -7.23 3.55 2.18
C ALA A 21 -7.52 2.05 2.26
N ASP A 22 -7.94 1.50 1.13
CA ASP A 22 -7.92 0.07 0.87
C ASP A 22 -6.68 -0.25 0.07
N LEU A 23 -5.74 -0.98 0.66
CA LEU A 23 -4.55 -1.49 -0.01
C LEU A 23 -4.74 -2.98 -0.34
N SER A 24 -4.36 -3.36 -1.55
CA SER A 24 -4.20 -4.75 -1.97
C SER A 24 -2.82 -4.97 -2.57
N ILE A 25 -2.14 -6.04 -2.16
CA ILE A 25 -0.85 -6.48 -2.71
C ILE A 25 -1.05 -7.85 -3.35
N THR A 26 -0.75 -7.95 -4.65
CA THR A 26 -0.95 -9.14 -5.46
C THR A 26 0.31 -9.51 -6.24
N PRO A 27 0.86 -10.72 -6.08
CA PRO A 27 0.52 -11.72 -5.06
C PRO A 27 0.69 -11.25 -3.61
N GLY A 28 -0.05 -11.84 -2.67
CA GLY A 28 0.08 -11.58 -1.23
C GLY A 28 1.22 -12.36 -0.56
N HIS A 29 2.37 -12.49 -1.23
CA HIS A 29 3.55 -13.20 -0.75
C HIS A 29 4.84 -12.44 -1.13
N ALA A 30 5.98 -12.87 -0.59
CA ALA A 30 7.27 -12.28 -0.91
C ALA A 30 7.65 -12.50 -2.39
N GLY A 31 8.45 -11.60 -2.95
CA GLY A 31 8.83 -11.58 -4.36
C GLY A 31 8.21 -10.40 -5.13
N PRO A 32 8.15 -10.49 -6.47
CA PRO A 32 7.53 -9.47 -7.32
C PRO A 32 6.02 -9.40 -7.11
N VAL A 33 5.52 -8.20 -6.85
CA VAL A 33 4.10 -7.93 -6.57
C VAL A 33 3.66 -6.60 -7.19
N VAL A 34 2.36 -6.45 -7.34
CA VAL A 34 1.69 -5.19 -7.66
C VAL A 34 0.90 -4.75 -6.44
N ALA A 35 1.06 -3.48 -6.05
CA ALA A 35 0.21 -2.86 -5.05
C ALA A 35 -0.84 -1.97 -5.72
N SER A 36 -2.09 -2.05 -5.28
CA SER A 36 -3.19 -1.18 -5.69
C SER A 36 -3.82 -0.57 -4.45
N MET A 37 -4.09 0.73 -4.48
CA MET A 37 -4.67 1.48 -3.36
C MET A 37 -5.84 2.33 -3.84
N VAL A 38 -6.94 2.31 -3.12
CA VAL A 38 -7.99 3.33 -3.22
C VAL A 38 -7.86 4.22 -1.99
N VAL A 39 -7.78 5.54 -2.18
CA VAL A 39 -7.67 6.52 -1.09
C VAL A 39 -8.94 7.34 -0.99
N MET A 40 -9.38 7.62 0.23
CA MET A 40 -10.64 8.31 0.51
C MET A 40 -10.45 9.23 1.72
N SER A 41 -11.35 10.21 1.91
CA SER A 41 -11.36 11.01 3.15
C SER A 41 -11.80 10.15 4.33
N GLY A 42 -11.55 10.61 5.56
CA GLY A 42 -12.00 9.92 6.78
C GLY A 42 -13.51 9.65 6.85
N ASP A 43 -14.31 10.39 6.10
CA ASP A 43 -15.78 10.24 6.02
C ASP A 43 -16.24 9.46 4.78
N PHE A 44 -15.37 8.65 4.16
CA PHE A 44 -15.61 7.86 2.94
C PHE A 44 -15.88 8.70 1.67
N GLY A 45 -15.60 9.99 1.69
CA GLY A 45 -15.71 10.87 0.53
C GLY A 45 -14.50 10.75 -0.41
N PRO A 46 -14.60 11.29 -1.64
CA PRO A 46 -13.45 11.40 -2.54
C PRO A 46 -12.32 12.20 -1.88
N LEU A 47 -11.08 11.72 -2.03
CA LEU A 47 -9.88 12.46 -1.64
C LEU A 47 -9.04 12.77 -2.89
N ASP A 48 -8.95 14.05 -3.23
CA ASP A 48 -8.15 14.49 -4.38
C ASP A 48 -6.67 14.60 -4.00
N ALA A 49 -6.02 13.44 -3.91
CA ALA A 49 -4.58 13.37 -3.66
C ALA A 49 -3.79 13.82 -4.90
N LYS A 50 -2.80 14.69 -4.70
CA LYS A 50 -1.80 15.07 -5.70
C LYS A 50 -0.79 13.95 -5.93
N GLU A 51 -0.35 13.30 -4.86
CA GLU A 51 0.60 12.20 -4.90
C GLU A 51 0.27 11.16 -3.82
N VAL A 52 0.56 9.90 -4.12
CA VAL A 52 0.51 8.80 -3.15
C VAL A 52 1.83 8.06 -3.19
N THR A 53 2.44 7.85 -2.03
CA THR A 53 3.66 7.05 -1.88
C THR A 53 3.39 5.89 -0.93
N LEU A 54 3.65 4.68 -1.41
CA LEU A 54 3.65 3.47 -0.60
C LEU A 54 5.01 3.31 0.09
N VAL A 55 4.97 3.06 1.40
CA VAL A 55 6.15 2.75 2.20
C VAL A 55 5.92 1.42 2.92
N LEU A 56 6.78 0.43 2.67
CA LEU A 56 6.81 -0.81 3.44
C LEU A 56 8.03 -0.84 4.33
N SER A 57 7.85 -1.07 5.62
CA SER A 57 8.95 -1.16 6.58
C SER A 57 8.90 -2.43 7.42
N LYS A 58 10.08 -2.98 7.69
CA LYS A 58 10.31 -4.14 8.55
C LYS A 58 11.60 -3.92 9.34
N PRO A 59 11.59 -3.06 10.37
CA PRO A 59 12.82 -2.64 11.05
C PRO A 59 13.52 -3.80 11.78
N ASP A 60 12.78 -4.84 12.16
CA ASP A 60 13.29 -6.05 12.80
C ASP A 60 14.09 -6.96 11.85
N SER A 61 14.06 -6.71 10.53
CA SER A 61 14.85 -7.47 9.54
C SER A 61 16.11 -6.74 9.05
N GLY A 62 16.39 -5.52 9.53
CA GLY A 62 17.53 -4.72 9.06
C GLY A 62 17.38 -4.19 7.62
N ILE A 63 16.17 -4.25 7.05
CA ILE A 63 15.87 -3.80 5.69
C ILE A 63 15.40 -2.34 5.71
N GLU A 64 16.00 -1.49 4.88
CA GLU A 64 15.53 -0.11 4.72
C GLU A 64 14.09 -0.06 4.20
N PRO A 65 13.29 0.93 4.62
CA PRO A 65 11.92 1.07 4.13
C PRO A 65 11.86 1.15 2.60
N LEU A 66 11.05 0.27 2.00
CA LEU A 66 10.78 0.29 0.57
C LEU A 66 9.82 1.44 0.29
N LYS A 67 10.31 2.50 -0.37
CA LYS A 67 9.50 3.67 -0.76
C LYS A 67 9.24 3.64 -2.26
N ARG A 68 7.97 3.71 -2.67
CA ARG A 68 7.56 3.74 -4.09
C ARG A 68 6.44 4.76 -4.29
N ALA A 69 6.68 5.72 -5.18
CA ALA A 69 5.62 6.58 -5.68
C ALA A 69 4.64 5.74 -6.51
N ALA A 70 3.34 5.98 -6.31
CA ALA A 70 2.29 5.31 -7.05
C ALA A 70 1.86 6.14 -8.26
N SER A 71 1.51 5.46 -9.36
CA SER A 71 0.88 6.07 -10.53
C SER A 71 -0.64 6.06 -10.38
N LYS A 72 -1.33 7.01 -11.02
CA LYS A 72 -2.80 7.08 -11.07
C LYS A 72 -3.27 6.77 -12.50
N PRO A 73 -3.60 5.52 -12.84
CA PRO A 73 -3.94 5.13 -14.22
C PRO A 73 -5.30 5.65 -14.71
N GLY A 74 -6.10 6.29 -13.84
CA GLY A 74 -7.38 6.91 -14.20
C GLY A 74 -8.62 6.09 -13.87
N ASP A 75 -8.47 4.91 -13.26
CA ASP A 75 -9.56 4.03 -12.80
C ASP A 75 -10.01 4.30 -11.36
N GLY A 76 -9.51 5.37 -10.73
CA GLY A 76 -9.76 5.73 -9.33
C GLY A 76 -8.78 5.10 -8.34
N SER A 77 -7.90 4.20 -8.78
CA SER A 77 -6.85 3.60 -7.95
C SER A 77 -5.49 4.29 -8.11
N TRP A 78 -4.60 4.00 -7.17
CA TRP A 78 -3.17 4.28 -7.22
C TRP A 78 -2.41 2.96 -7.30
N ARG A 79 -1.43 2.84 -8.21
CA ARG A 79 -0.73 1.58 -8.48
C ARG A 79 0.79 1.68 -8.33
N VAL A 80 1.39 0.59 -7.86
CA VAL A 80 2.83 0.35 -7.90
C VAL A 80 3.06 -1.00 -8.56
N ASP A 81 3.47 -1.01 -9.83
CA ASP A 81 3.56 -2.25 -10.62
C ASP A 81 4.89 -3.01 -10.47
N ASN A 82 5.97 -2.34 -10.08
CA ASN A 82 7.31 -2.92 -9.97
C ASN A 82 7.81 -2.97 -8.51
N LEU A 83 6.99 -3.53 -7.62
CA LEU A 83 7.34 -3.71 -6.22
C LEU A 83 7.93 -5.12 -6.00
N VAL A 84 9.02 -5.21 -5.27
CA VAL A 84 9.60 -6.49 -4.83
C VAL A 84 9.65 -6.48 -3.31
N ILE A 85 8.94 -7.41 -2.67
CA ILE A 85 9.00 -7.61 -1.22
C ILE A 85 10.05 -8.69 -0.93
N PRO A 86 11.18 -8.36 -0.28
CA PRO A 86 12.34 -9.25 -0.23
C PRO A 86 12.15 -10.47 0.68
N VAL A 87 11.35 -10.34 1.75
CA VAL A 87 11.16 -11.39 2.75
C VAL A 87 9.70 -11.44 3.23
N PRO A 88 9.20 -12.64 3.59
CA PRO A 88 7.88 -12.78 4.18
C PRO A 88 7.83 -12.27 5.63
N GLY A 89 6.62 -12.30 6.20
CA GLY A 89 6.35 -11.94 7.58
C GLY A 89 5.55 -10.65 7.72
N ARG A 90 5.50 -10.13 8.94
CA ARG A 90 4.75 -8.91 9.25
C ARG A 90 5.55 -7.68 8.86
N TRP A 91 4.95 -6.85 8.01
CA TRP A 91 5.44 -5.54 7.58
C TRP A 91 4.51 -4.45 8.11
N THR A 92 5.03 -3.24 8.27
CA THR A 92 4.21 -2.03 8.45
C THR A 92 4.07 -1.35 7.09
N VAL A 93 2.83 -1.20 6.64
CA VAL A 93 2.45 -0.36 5.52
C VAL A 93 2.25 1.04 6.04
N ARG A 94 2.84 2.02 5.35
CA ARG A 94 2.47 3.43 5.45
C ARG A 94 2.12 3.95 4.07
N ILE A 95 1.03 4.71 3.98
CA ILE A 95 0.64 5.43 2.78
C ILE A 95 0.79 6.91 3.09
N ASP A 96 1.71 7.56 2.39
CA ASP A 96 1.93 9.00 2.43
C ASP A 96 1.07 9.62 1.31
N ILE A 97 0.06 10.42 1.68
CA ILE A 97 -0.93 11.04 0.79
C ILE A 97 -0.71 12.55 0.77
N LEU A 98 -0.17 13.07 -0.33
CA LEU A 98 -0.01 14.51 -0.54
C LEU A 98 -1.36 15.07 -1.01
N VAL A 99 -2.01 15.87 -0.16
CA VAL A 99 -3.32 16.48 -0.46
C VAL A 99 -3.13 17.85 -1.10
N SER A 100 -2.16 18.63 -0.61
CA SER A 100 -1.76 19.92 -1.18
C SER A 100 -0.27 20.14 -0.96
N ASP A 101 0.29 21.22 -1.51
CA ASP A 101 1.74 21.50 -1.41
C ASP A 101 2.22 21.71 0.04
N PHE A 102 1.28 21.88 0.98
CA PHE A 102 1.53 22.09 2.40
C PHE A 102 0.89 21.03 3.30
N GLN A 103 0.16 20.05 2.73
CA GLN A 103 -0.57 19.05 3.50
C GLN A 103 -0.25 17.64 3.04
N MET A 104 0.37 16.88 3.94
CA MET A 104 0.62 15.45 3.81
C MET A 104 -0.14 14.71 4.92
N VAL A 105 -0.95 13.73 4.55
CA VAL A 105 -1.61 12.82 5.48
C VAL A 105 -0.88 11.49 5.43
N LYS A 106 -0.63 10.88 6.59
CA LYS A 106 0.05 9.58 6.70
C LYS A 106 -0.85 8.63 7.45
N ILE A 107 -1.10 7.46 6.86
CA ILE A 107 -1.90 6.41 7.47
C ILE A 107 -1.12 5.10 7.45
N GLU A 108 -1.26 4.29 8.49
CA GLU A 108 -0.44 3.11 8.71
C GLU A 108 -1.26 1.92 9.18
N ALA A 109 -0.85 0.72 8.75
CA ALA A 109 -1.40 -0.54 9.24
C ALA A 109 -0.40 -1.69 9.09
N PRO A 110 -0.52 -2.74 9.92
CA PRO A 110 0.24 -3.97 9.69
C PRO A 110 -0.30 -4.73 8.47
N VAL A 111 0.59 -5.45 7.78
CA VAL A 111 0.22 -6.44 6.75
C VAL A 111 1.09 -7.69 6.91
N ASP A 112 0.48 -8.86 6.77
CA ASP A 112 1.18 -10.14 6.83
C ASP A 112 1.44 -10.65 5.41
N ILE A 113 2.72 -10.69 5.02
CA ILE A 113 3.17 -11.19 3.73
C ILE A 113 3.52 -12.67 3.85
N ARG A 114 2.91 -13.50 3.01
CA ARG A 114 3.15 -14.95 3.01
C ARG A 114 4.52 -15.29 2.39
N PRO A 115 5.08 -16.47 2.71
CA PRO A 115 6.24 -17.03 2.01
C PRO A 115 6.00 -17.17 0.50
#